data_AF-A0A6I5X4T1-F1
#
_entry.id   AF-A0A6I5X4T1-F1
#
_cell.length_a   1.000
_cell.length_b   1.000
_cell.length_c   1.000
_cell.angle_alpha   90.00
_cell.angle_beta   90.00
_cell.angle_gamma   90.00
#
_symmetry.space_group_name_H-M   'P 1'
#
loop_
_entity.id
_entity.type
_entity.pdbx_description
1 polymer ?
#
loop_
_entity_poly.entity_id
_entity_poly.type
_entity_poly.pdbx_seq_one_letter_code
_entity_poly.pdbx_strand_id
1 'polypeptide(L)'
;MNTGGRVLVIAGLVASLGLGACSSAPSRPAGPAVTSRTTQQNAPQPSDTREEALAAVLTARAQAIRTHDRAAFLATLDNPGSGFGLRQLTVFDDLAQLPLATFSYGTPEPAPPLGADRVAQVGPDAWVSRIAGRYTIAGFDTAPREFESYFTVVRRSDGWKLADDTDGGTQPQLWDLPDFTVVKSPTTLVIGSGPASRLRPYLALGDRAVPRVTRVWTVPWKQRLVLVVPATAAQMAEQLGQDPGAVDQVAAVTDGPFDSTGRAGADRVVINPKAFANLQARGQQVVVTHEATHVAIRSTTDRPVPLWLSEGMADFVGYRDVGVSKQLIAAALLDRVRAGKGPTALPSAADFDPSRSTIAPSYNAAWLAINRIVERFGIPALVRFYRTAATSPDPNAAPGDADANTQAAFRSVLHTSQAAFTTDWLGYLRSLAA
;
A
#
# COMPACT_ATOMS: atom_id res chain seq x y z
N MET A 1 31.20 5.39 -38.46
CA MET A 1 31.20 5.63 -37.01
C MET A 1 29.75 5.62 -36.55
N ASN A 2 29.30 4.48 -36.03
CA ASN A 2 27.90 4.22 -35.69
C ASN A 2 27.84 3.96 -34.19
N THR A 3 27.56 5.00 -33.40
CA THR A 3 27.43 4.92 -31.94
C THR A 3 26.07 4.32 -31.60
N GLY A 4 26.04 2.99 -31.50
CA GLY A 4 24.90 2.26 -30.96
C GLY A 4 24.68 2.61 -29.49
N GLY A 5 23.68 3.45 -29.23
CA GLY A 5 23.20 3.73 -27.87
C GLY A 5 22.65 2.45 -27.24
N ARG A 6 23.34 1.94 -26.23
CA ARG A 6 22.84 0.86 -25.37
C ARG A 6 21.64 1.39 -24.59
N VAL A 7 20.45 0.88 -24.92
CA VAL A 7 19.23 1.11 -24.12
C VAL A 7 19.35 0.27 -22.85
N LEU A 8 19.78 0.88 -21.76
CA LEU A 8 19.79 0.26 -20.44
C LEU A 8 18.36 0.39 -19.85
N VAL A 9 17.52 -0.62 -20.04
CA VAL A 9 16.27 -0.75 -19.27
C VAL A 9 16.66 -1.36 -17.93
N ILE A 10 16.95 -0.51 -16.94
CA ILE A 10 17.04 -0.97 -15.55
C ILE A 10 15.63 -1.34 -15.15
N ALA A 11 15.38 -2.63 -14.89
CA ALA A 11 14.17 -3.09 -14.23
C ALA A 11 14.15 -2.45 -12.83
N GLY A 12 13.35 -1.39 -12.67
CA GLY A 12 13.06 -0.84 -11.36
C GLY A 12 12.42 -1.96 -10.55
N LEU A 13 12.99 -2.25 -9.38
CA LEU A 13 12.39 -3.18 -8.44
C LEU A 13 11.01 -2.66 -8.06
N VAL A 14 10.01 -3.53 -8.05
CA VAL A 14 8.68 -3.26 -7.53
C VAL A 14 8.42 -4.31 -6.47
N ALA A 15 8.14 -3.90 -5.23
CA ALA A 15 7.83 -4.82 -4.16
C ALA A 15 6.34 -4.69 -3.83
N SER A 16 5.57 -5.76 -3.99
CA SER A 16 4.33 -5.90 -3.24
C SER A 16 4.68 -6.24 -1.79
N LEU A 17 4.37 -5.33 -0.85
CA LEU A 17 4.44 -5.66 0.56
C LEU A 17 3.29 -6.62 0.87
N GLY A 18 3.54 -7.90 0.65
CA GLY A 18 2.78 -8.97 1.28
C GLY A 18 3.02 -8.88 2.78
N LEU A 19 2.17 -8.15 3.49
CA LEU A 19 2.11 -8.21 4.95
C LEU A 19 1.62 -9.61 5.37
N GLY A 20 2.55 -10.56 5.37
CA GLY A 20 2.49 -11.71 6.25
C GLY A 20 2.83 -11.24 7.67
N ALA A 21 1.97 -11.63 8.62
CA ALA A 21 2.06 -11.42 10.06
C ALA A 21 1.52 -10.08 10.61
N CYS A 22 0.18 -9.97 10.66
CA CYS A 22 -0.42 -9.56 11.93
C CYS A 22 -0.44 -10.81 12.83
N SER A 23 0.40 -10.83 13.86
CA SER A 23 0.32 -11.82 14.93
C SER A 23 -1.02 -11.68 15.64
N SER A 24 -1.99 -12.52 15.26
CA SER A 24 -3.10 -12.88 16.12
C SER A 24 -2.54 -13.63 17.32
N ALA A 25 -2.60 -13.04 18.51
CA ALA A 25 -2.25 -13.72 19.75
C ALA A 25 -3.10 -15.01 19.90
N PRO A 26 -2.52 -16.14 20.34
CA PRO A 26 -3.26 -17.39 20.48
C PRO A 26 -4.21 -17.32 21.69
N SER A 27 -5.50 -17.53 21.43
CA SER A 27 -6.51 -17.83 22.45
C SER A 27 -6.25 -19.21 23.06
N ARG A 28 -5.79 -19.24 24.31
CA ARG A 28 -5.67 -20.46 25.14
C ARG A 28 -6.99 -20.73 25.88
N PRO A 29 -7.36 -22.01 26.11
CA PRO A 29 -8.55 -22.37 26.86
C PRO A 29 -8.36 -22.13 28.36
N ALA A 30 -9.44 -21.69 29.03
CA ALA A 30 -9.48 -21.36 30.45
C ALA A 30 -9.33 -22.60 31.35
N GLY A 31 -8.36 -22.56 32.26
CA GLY A 31 -8.28 -23.41 33.45
C GLY A 31 -8.69 -22.61 34.71
N PRO A 32 -9.08 -23.28 35.82
CA PRO A 32 -9.80 -22.63 36.91
C PRO A 32 -8.91 -21.69 37.72
N ALA A 33 -9.47 -20.52 38.04
CA ALA A 33 -8.80 -19.45 38.78
C ALA A 33 -8.63 -19.81 40.27
N VAL A 34 -7.39 -19.80 40.75
CA VAL A 34 -7.07 -19.71 42.18
C VAL A 34 -7.01 -18.24 42.55
N THR A 35 -7.92 -17.83 43.44
CA THR A 35 -8.01 -16.50 44.02
C THR A 35 -6.77 -16.14 44.82
N SER A 36 -6.13 -15.02 44.50
CA SER A 36 -5.27 -14.28 45.43
C SER A 36 -5.51 -12.79 45.22
N ARG A 37 -6.26 -12.22 46.16
CA ARG A 37 -6.50 -10.78 46.31
C ARG A 37 -5.18 -10.12 46.69
N THR A 38 -4.68 -9.25 45.82
CA THR A 38 -3.76 -8.19 46.22
C THR A 38 -4.26 -6.90 45.60
N THR A 39 -4.56 -5.95 46.47
CA THR A 39 -5.16 -4.64 46.22
C THR A 39 -4.29 -3.79 45.29
N GLN A 40 -4.71 -3.66 44.04
CA GLN A 40 -4.31 -2.58 43.13
C GLN A 40 -5.55 -1.69 42.91
N GLN A 41 -5.79 -0.77 43.85
CA GLN A 41 -6.78 0.28 43.71
C GLN A 41 -6.11 1.49 43.04
N ASN A 42 -6.80 2.06 42.05
CA ASN A 42 -6.52 3.28 41.28
C ASN A 42 -5.87 3.11 39.90
N ALA A 43 -6.49 2.28 39.05
CA ALA A 43 -6.63 2.65 37.64
C ALA A 43 -7.97 3.41 37.50
N PRO A 44 -8.00 4.64 36.95
CA PRO A 44 -9.27 5.33 36.73
C PRO A 44 -10.13 4.48 35.78
N GLN A 45 -11.31 4.09 36.24
CA GLN A 45 -12.38 3.57 35.38
C GLN A 45 -12.71 4.65 34.33
N PRO A 46 -13.04 4.31 33.08
CA PRO A 46 -13.48 5.29 32.10
C PRO A 46 -14.74 5.96 32.65
N SER A 47 -14.61 7.18 33.13
CA SER A 47 -15.75 8.01 33.50
C SER A 47 -16.20 8.74 32.25
N ASP A 48 -17.43 8.49 31.80
CA ASP A 48 -18.15 9.14 30.70
C ASP A 48 -18.21 10.69 30.77
N THR A 49 -17.09 11.44 30.83
CA THR A 49 -17.12 12.91 31.05
C THR A 49 -16.07 13.76 30.30
N ARG A 50 -14.86 13.24 29.99
CA ARG A 50 -13.86 14.00 29.19
C ARG A 50 -13.62 13.37 27.81
N GLU A 51 -13.65 12.05 27.71
CA GLU A 51 -13.54 11.31 26.45
C GLU A 51 -14.76 11.59 25.57
N GLU A 52 -15.97 11.62 26.13
CA GLU A 52 -17.19 12.03 25.41
C GLU A 52 -17.14 13.47 24.93
N ALA A 53 -16.64 14.38 25.78
CA ALA A 53 -16.52 15.79 25.43
C ALA A 53 -15.48 16.00 24.32
N LEU A 54 -14.37 15.26 24.35
CA LEU A 54 -13.39 15.24 23.27
C LEU A 54 -13.98 14.61 21.99
N ALA A 55 -14.78 13.54 22.10
CA ALA A 55 -15.46 12.94 20.95
C ALA A 55 -16.39 13.95 20.26
N ALA A 56 -17.06 14.84 21.02
CA ALA A 56 -17.86 15.92 20.47
C ALA A 56 -16.99 16.96 19.73
N VAL A 57 -15.83 17.36 20.29
CA VAL A 57 -14.86 18.25 19.63
C VAL A 57 -14.36 17.64 18.32
N LEU A 58 -14.00 16.36 18.33
CA LEU A 58 -13.51 15.65 17.15
C LEU A 58 -14.60 15.44 16.09
N THR A 59 -15.85 15.22 16.51
CA THR A 59 -17.01 15.17 15.61
C THR A 59 -17.20 16.51 14.89
N ALA A 60 -17.17 17.61 15.64
CA ALA A 60 -17.24 18.96 15.07
C ALA A 60 -16.05 19.25 14.14
N ARG A 61 -14.84 18.85 14.52
CA ARG A 61 -13.62 18.96 13.70
C ARG A 61 -13.74 18.19 12.38
N ALA A 62 -14.18 16.94 12.43
CA ALA A 62 -14.37 16.10 11.25
C ALA A 62 -15.48 16.64 10.33
N GLN A 63 -16.56 17.18 10.90
CA GLN A 63 -17.59 17.88 10.14
C GLN A 63 -17.01 19.13 9.45
N ALA A 64 -16.26 19.95 10.19
CA ALA A 64 -15.62 21.15 9.65
C ALA A 64 -14.70 20.84 8.46
N ILE A 65 -13.91 19.76 8.53
CA ILE A 65 -13.10 19.28 7.41
C ILE A 65 -13.99 18.92 6.21
N ARG A 66 -15.03 18.10 6.41
CA ARG A 66 -15.92 17.63 5.33
C ARG A 66 -16.73 18.74 4.68
N THR A 67 -17.08 19.80 5.43
CA THR A 67 -17.86 20.94 4.92
C THR A 67 -16.99 22.14 4.58
N HIS A 68 -15.65 22.01 4.66
CA HIS A 68 -14.69 23.08 4.45
C HIS A 68 -14.97 24.33 5.32
N ASP A 69 -15.45 24.13 6.55
CA ASP A 69 -15.73 25.19 7.51
C ASP A 69 -14.50 25.50 8.38
N ARG A 70 -13.70 26.46 7.91
CA ARG A 70 -12.46 26.87 8.59
C ARG A 70 -12.71 27.45 9.98
N ALA A 71 -13.82 28.16 10.18
CA ALA A 71 -14.14 28.78 11.46
C ALA A 71 -14.50 27.74 12.51
N ALA A 72 -15.31 26.74 12.15
CA ALA A 72 -15.63 25.61 13.01
C ALA A 72 -14.39 24.77 13.34
N PHE A 73 -13.48 24.58 12.38
CA PHE A 73 -12.21 23.88 12.64
C PHE A 73 -11.34 24.65 13.64
N LEU A 74 -11.18 25.96 13.44
CA LEU A 74 -10.43 26.85 14.33
C LEU A 74 -10.97 26.80 15.77
N ALA A 75 -12.29 26.71 15.95
CA ALA A 75 -12.92 26.63 17.25
C ALA A 75 -12.54 25.37 18.05
N THR A 76 -11.95 24.34 17.41
CA THR A 76 -11.49 23.12 18.10
C THR A 76 -10.06 23.23 18.65
N LEU A 77 -9.32 24.28 18.28
CA LEU A 77 -7.95 24.53 18.69
C LEU A 77 -7.90 25.46 19.92
N ASP A 78 -6.94 25.23 20.81
CA ASP A 78 -6.71 26.09 21.99
C ASP A 78 -6.15 27.45 21.59
N ASN A 79 -5.11 27.44 20.75
CA ASN A 79 -4.50 28.65 20.20
C ASN A 79 -4.18 28.47 18.71
N PRO A 80 -5.01 28.98 17.80
CA PRO A 80 -4.76 28.96 16.36
C PRO A 80 -3.46 29.61 15.89
N GLY A 81 -2.93 30.58 16.65
CA GLY A 81 -1.67 31.27 16.33
C GLY A 81 -0.42 30.57 16.86
N SER A 82 -0.58 29.48 17.62
CA SER A 82 0.56 28.68 18.09
C SER A 82 1.18 27.87 16.95
N GLY A 83 2.39 27.32 17.17
CA GLY A 83 3.03 26.43 16.19
C GLY A 83 2.16 25.23 15.83
N PHE A 84 1.48 24.61 16.81
CA PHE A 84 0.50 23.55 16.57
C PHE A 84 -0.70 24.07 15.76
N GLY A 85 -1.27 25.21 16.15
CA GLY A 85 -2.42 25.79 15.46
C GLY A 85 -2.15 26.08 13.97
N LEU A 86 -0.98 26.63 13.64
CA LEU A 86 -0.56 26.89 12.27
C LEU A 86 -0.33 25.59 11.46
N ARG A 87 0.28 24.55 12.07
CA ARG A 87 0.40 23.23 11.43
C ARG A 87 -0.98 22.63 11.14
N GLN A 88 -1.90 22.69 12.09
CA GLN A 88 -3.25 22.15 11.92
C GLN A 88 -4.08 22.92 10.91
N LEU A 89 -3.87 24.24 10.76
CA LEU A 89 -4.47 25.01 9.67
C LEU A 89 -3.95 24.58 8.30
N THR A 90 -2.65 24.26 8.19
CA THR A 90 -2.08 23.68 6.96
C THR A 90 -2.73 22.33 6.65
N VAL A 91 -2.84 21.44 7.65
CA VAL A 91 -3.54 20.16 7.52
C VAL A 91 -5.00 20.34 7.08
N PHE A 92 -5.71 21.34 7.61
CA PHE A 92 -7.08 21.66 7.18
C PHE A 92 -7.13 22.06 5.70
N ASP A 93 -6.25 22.97 5.28
CA ASP A 93 -6.18 23.45 3.90
C ASP A 93 -5.82 22.29 2.93
N ASP A 94 -4.95 21.37 3.35
CA ASP A 94 -4.55 20.19 2.56
C ASP A 94 -5.65 19.13 2.48
N LEU A 95 -6.31 18.81 3.60
CA LEU A 95 -7.49 17.94 3.61
C LEU A 95 -8.62 18.51 2.75
N ALA A 96 -8.78 19.84 2.70
CA ALA A 96 -9.79 20.50 1.88
C ALA A 96 -9.54 20.34 0.36
N GLN A 97 -8.29 20.07 -0.07
CA GLN A 97 -7.99 19.77 -1.48
C GLN A 97 -8.35 18.33 -1.86
N LEU A 98 -8.49 17.42 -0.89
CA LEU A 98 -8.84 16.03 -1.15
C LEU A 98 -10.35 15.88 -1.41
N PRO A 99 -10.75 15.05 -2.39
CA PRO A 99 -12.17 14.74 -2.57
C PRO A 99 -12.60 13.70 -1.54
N LEU A 100 -12.68 14.08 -0.25
CA LEU A 100 -13.08 13.17 0.82
C LEU A 100 -14.57 12.80 0.69
N ALA A 101 -14.89 11.51 0.71
CA ALA A 101 -16.27 11.03 0.85
C ALA A 101 -16.63 10.86 2.33
N THR A 102 -15.71 10.29 3.11
CA THR A 102 -15.84 10.18 4.56
C THR A 102 -14.56 10.66 5.23
N PHE A 103 -14.71 11.25 6.40
CA PHE A 103 -13.62 11.59 7.31
C PHE A 103 -14.22 11.63 8.72
N SER A 104 -13.68 10.83 9.62
CA SER A 104 -14.21 10.68 10.98
C SER A 104 -13.11 10.28 11.95
N TYR A 105 -13.23 10.73 13.20
CA TYR A 105 -12.48 10.21 14.32
C TYR A 105 -13.31 9.19 15.09
N GLY A 106 -12.65 8.17 15.63
CA GLY A 106 -13.23 7.15 16.50
C GLY A 106 -13.25 7.60 17.96
N THR A 107 -13.50 6.64 18.84
CA THR A 107 -13.53 6.88 20.28
C THR A 107 -12.16 7.32 20.79
N PRO A 108 -12.05 8.44 21.54
CA PRO A 108 -10.80 8.83 22.16
C PRO A 108 -10.37 7.83 23.23
N GLU A 109 -9.12 7.39 23.17
CA GLU A 109 -8.51 6.50 24.16
C GLU A 109 -7.44 7.26 24.95
N PRO A 110 -7.27 7.00 26.26
CA PRO A 110 -6.15 7.56 27.01
C PRO A 110 -4.79 7.07 26.47
N ALA A 111 -3.83 7.97 26.36
CA ALA A 111 -2.43 7.67 26.05
C ALA A 111 -1.56 7.81 27.32
N PRO A 112 -0.24 7.50 27.27
CA PRO A 112 0.66 7.72 28.41
C PRO A 112 0.54 9.14 28.99
N PRO A 113 0.57 9.29 30.33
CA PRO A 113 0.35 10.58 30.96
C PRO A 113 1.49 11.57 30.66
N LEU A 114 1.15 12.85 30.63
CA LEU A 114 2.12 13.94 30.51
C LEU A 114 3.08 13.95 31.71
N GLY A 115 4.36 14.27 31.44
CA GLY A 115 5.32 14.56 32.50
C GLY A 115 4.98 15.85 33.25
N ALA A 116 5.43 15.98 34.51
CA ALA A 116 5.09 17.10 35.38
C ALA A 116 5.42 18.48 34.78
N ASP A 117 6.58 18.61 34.13
CA ASP A 117 7.00 19.85 33.46
C ASP A 117 6.04 20.24 32.33
N ARG A 118 5.55 19.25 31.58
CA ARG A 118 4.61 19.48 30.49
C ARG A 118 3.23 19.86 31.03
N VAL A 119 2.76 19.18 32.09
CA VAL A 119 1.52 19.56 32.80
C VAL A 119 1.59 21.00 33.31
N ALA A 120 2.73 21.44 33.83
CA ALA A 120 2.92 22.83 34.27
C ALA A 120 2.80 23.85 33.11
N GLN A 121 3.11 23.46 31.87
CA GLN A 121 2.99 24.30 30.68
C GLN A 121 1.55 24.35 30.12
N VAL A 122 0.87 23.20 30.02
CA VAL A 122 -0.42 23.10 29.32
C VAL A 122 -1.64 23.12 30.26
N GLY A 123 -1.42 22.92 31.55
CA GLY A 123 -2.41 23.00 32.62
C GLY A 123 -2.67 21.67 33.33
N PRO A 124 -3.18 21.70 34.57
CA PRO A 124 -3.35 20.52 35.43
C PRO A 124 -4.40 19.51 34.93
N ASP A 125 -5.37 19.97 34.14
CA ASP A 125 -6.42 19.13 33.55
C ASP A 125 -6.02 18.54 32.18
N ALA A 126 -4.79 18.84 31.71
CA ALA A 126 -4.34 18.40 30.40
C ALA A 126 -4.02 16.90 30.37
N TRP A 127 -4.32 16.27 29.23
CA TRP A 127 -4.04 14.85 29.02
C TRP A 127 -3.78 14.57 27.54
N VAL A 128 -3.15 13.42 27.26
CA VAL A 128 -2.93 12.95 25.89
C VAL A 128 -3.96 11.89 25.55
N SER A 129 -4.59 12.03 24.40
CA SER A 129 -5.47 11.02 23.83
C SER A 129 -4.86 10.42 22.57
N ARG A 130 -5.02 9.10 22.41
CA ARG A 130 -4.86 8.38 21.16
C ARG A 130 -6.21 8.30 20.46
N ILE A 131 -6.26 8.67 19.19
CA ILE A 131 -7.48 8.70 18.38
C ILE A 131 -7.23 7.91 17.11
N ALA A 132 -8.00 6.83 16.90
CA ALA A 132 -8.11 6.20 15.60
C ALA A 132 -9.02 7.04 14.69
N GLY A 133 -8.64 7.26 13.45
CA GLY A 133 -9.42 7.95 12.44
C GLY A 133 -9.67 7.08 11.21
N ARG A 134 -10.68 7.44 10.42
CA ARG A 134 -11.03 6.77 9.16
C ARG A 134 -11.36 7.78 8.08
N TYR A 135 -10.96 7.49 6.85
CA TYR A 135 -11.37 8.29 5.69
C TYR A 135 -11.54 7.44 4.43
N THR A 136 -12.29 8.00 3.47
CA THR A 136 -12.38 7.48 2.09
C THR A 136 -12.26 8.64 1.12
N ILE A 137 -11.62 8.38 -0.01
CA ILE A 137 -11.53 9.29 -1.15
C ILE A 137 -12.68 8.98 -2.11
N ALA A 138 -13.54 9.97 -2.33
CA ALA A 138 -14.75 9.89 -3.12
C ALA A 138 -14.50 9.36 -4.52
N GLY A 139 -15.10 8.20 -4.79
CA GLY A 139 -15.03 7.53 -6.07
C GLY A 139 -13.72 6.78 -6.32
N PHE A 140 -12.72 6.82 -5.45
CA PHE A 140 -11.50 6.01 -5.56
C PHE A 140 -11.55 4.83 -4.60
N ASP A 141 -11.98 5.07 -3.36
CA ASP A 141 -12.01 4.04 -2.33
C ASP A 141 -13.36 3.31 -2.29
N THR A 142 -13.31 2.01 -1.97
CA THR A 142 -14.45 1.16 -1.60
C THR A 142 -14.43 0.72 -0.14
N ALA A 143 -13.30 0.90 0.54
CA ALA A 143 -13.13 0.64 1.96
C ALA A 143 -12.40 1.84 2.60
N PRO A 144 -12.63 2.12 3.89
CA PRO A 144 -11.90 3.17 4.59
C PRO A 144 -10.43 2.82 4.79
N ARG A 145 -9.54 3.82 4.70
CA ARG A 145 -8.22 3.76 5.36
C ARG A 145 -8.36 4.22 6.79
N GLU A 146 -7.55 3.62 7.66
CA GLU A 146 -7.40 4.03 9.05
C GLU A 146 -6.14 4.88 9.20
N PHE A 147 -6.16 5.79 10.15
CA PHE A 147 -5.00 6.54 10.60
C PHE A 147 -5.05 6.68 12.12
N GLU A 148 -3.93 7.04 12.73
CA GLU A 148 -3.86 7.30 14.16
C GLU A 148 -3.35 8.73 14.39
N SER A 149 -3.87 9.38 15.42
CA SER A 149 -3.42 10.70 15.86
C SER A 149 -3.34 10.75 17.37
N TYR A 150 -2.32 11.42 17.88
CA TYR A 150 -2.23 11.78 19.29
C TYR A 150 -2.51 13.27 19.44
N PHE A 151 -3.36 13.63 20.40
CA PHE A 151 -3.63 15.01 20.73
C PHE A 151 -3.44 15.26 22.23
N THR A 152 -2.74 16.34 22.54
CA THR A 152 -2.73 16.96 23.87
C THR A 152 -3.97 17.83 23.97
N VAL A 153 -4.82 17.50 24.96
CA VAL A 153 -6.14 18.09 25.12
C VAL A 153 -6.16 18.87 26.43
N VAL A 154 -6.67 20.09 26.37
CA VAL A 154 -6.70 21.03 27.49
C VAL A 154 -8.12 21.49 27.76
N ARG A 155 -8.42 21.79 29.02
CA ARG A 155 -9.71 22.35 29.43
C ARG A 155 -9.62 23.88 29.47
N ARG A 156 -10.60 24.53 28.83
CA ARG A 156 -10.81 25.99 28.83
C ARG A 156 -12.23 26.31 29.29
N SER A 157 -12.51 27.60 29.51
CA SER A 157 -13.83 28.06 29.96
C SER A 157 -14.95 27.74 28.98
N ASP A 158 -14.64 27.63 27.69
CA ASP A 158 -15.57 27.32 26.60
C ASP A 158 -15.56 25.83 26.18
N GLY A 159 -14.84 24.97 26.91
CA GLY A 159 -14.81 23.53 26.70
C GLY A 159 -13.42 22.94 26.53
N TRP A 160 -13.36 21.70 26.03
CA TRP A 160 -12.11 21.02 25.72
C TRP A 160 -11.57 21.49 24.36
N LYS A 161 -10.25 21.66 24.27
CA LYS A 161 -9.54 22.13 23.08
C LYS A 161 -8.30 21.29 22.80
N LEU A 162 -7.89 21.23 21.54
CA LEU A 162 -6.63 20.61 21.13
C LEU A 162 -5.49 21.64 21.26
N ALA A 163 -4.43 21.30 21.98
CA ALA A 163 -3.30 22.18 22.26
C ALA A 163 -2.00 21.76 21.55
N ASP A 164 -1.79 20.47 21.32
CA ASP A 164 -0.60 19.94 20.63
C ASP A 164 -0.85 18.53 20.06
N ASP A 165 0.09 18.04 19.25
CA ASP A 165 0.10 16.68 18.67
C ASP A 165 1.46 15.96 18.83
N THR A 166 2.40 16.55 19.57
CA THR A 166 3.77 16.03 19.73
C THR A 166 4.00 15.22 20.99
N ASP A 167 3.05 15.18 21.93
CA ASP A 167 3.16 14.43 23.19
C ASP A 167 2.83 12.92 23.02
N GLY A 168 2.74 12.46 21.77
CA GLY A 168 2.53 11.06 21.38
C GLY A 168 3.16 10.73 20.02
N GLY A 169 2.92 9.51 19.51
CA GLY A 169 3.51 9.01 18.26
C GLY A 169 2.55 9.12 17.09
N THR A 170 2.35 10.31 16.52
CA THR A 170 1.50 10.47 15.33
C THR A 170 2.28 10.07 14.07
N GLN A 171 1.84 9.02 13.38
CA GLN A 171 2.41 8.64 12.08
C GLN A 171 2.00 9.65 11.00
N PRO A 172 2.95 10.19 10.22
CA PRO A 172 2.63 11.06 9.10
C PRO A 172 1.65 10.42 8.11
N GLN A 173 0.64 11.18 7.71
CA GLN A 173 -0.36 10.82 6.72
C GLN A 173 -0.10 11.53 5.40
N LEU A 174 -0.86 11.20 4.36
CA LEU A 174 -0.64 11.75 3.02
C LEU A 174 -0.79 13.28 2.94
N TRP A 175 -1.59 13.87 3.84
CA TRP A 175 -1.81 15.32 3.94
C TRP A 175 -0.72 16.02 4.77
N ASP A 176 0.22 15.27 5.34
CA ASP A 176 1.40 15.82 6.02
C ASP A 176 2.61 15.94 5.07
N LEU A 177 2.45 15.58 3.79
CA LEU A 177 3.47 15.78 2.77
C LEU A 177 3.73 17.27 2.56
N PRO A 178 5.00 17.72 2.46
CA PRO A 178 5.31 19.13 2.25
C PRO A 178 4.84 19.60 0.88
N ASP A 179 4.53 20.88 0.76
CA ASP A 179 4.03 21.51 -0.47
C ASP A 179 2.89 20.70 -1.11
N PHE A 180 1.94 20.27 -0.29
CA PHE A 180 0.88 19.35 -0.65
C PHE A 180 0.06 19.87 -1.83
N THR A 181 -0.06 19.05 -2.86
CA THR A 181 -0.85 19.34 -4.06
C THR A 181 -1.60 18.10 -4.52
N VAL A 182 -2.83 18.32 -4.99
CA VAL A 182 -3.67 17.30 -5.59
C VAL A 182 -3.93 17.63 -7.07
N VAL A 183 -3.70 16.67 -7.97
CA VAL A 183 -4.15 16.75 -9.36
C VAL A 183 -4.97 15.52 -9.70
N LYS A 184 -6.04 15.70 -10.49
CA LYS A 184 -7.04 14.66 -10.74
C LYS A 184 -7.48 14.60 -12.19
N SER A 185 -7.81 13.39 -12.64
CA SER A 185 -8.53 13.05 -13.86
C SER A 185 -9.76 12.17 -13.50
N PRO A 186 -10.58 11.73 -14.47
CA PRO A 186 -11.66 10.78 -14.20
C PRO A 186 -11.22 9.42 -13.64
N THR A 187 -9.97 9.01 -13.93
CA THR A 187 -9.42 7.68 -13.59
C THR A 187 -8.27 7.71 -12.59
N THR A 188 -7.62 8.85 -12.40
CA THR A 188 -6.42 8.93 -11.56
C THR A 188 -6.49 10.14 -10.63
N LEU A 189 -6.10 9.93 -9.37
CA LEU A 189 -5.81 10.96 -8.41
C LEU A 189 -4.31 10.91 -8.10
N VAL A 190 -3.61 12.03 -8.19
CA VAL A 190 -2.22 12.14 -7.74
C VAL A 190 -2.18 13.11 -6.58
N ILE A 191 -1.63 12.64 -5.47
CA ILE A 191 -1.42 13.38 -4.24
C ILE A 191 0.10 13.43 -4.03
N GLY A 192 0.68 14.61 -3.80
CA GLY A 192 2.13 14.65 -3.62
C GLY A 192 2.67 16.02 -3.30
N SER A 193 4.00 16.06 -3.21
CA SER A 193 4.76 17.26 -2.87
C SER A 193 5.17 18.05 -4.11
N GLY A 194 5.00 19.37 -4.03
CA GLY A 194 5.43 20.35 -5.02
C GLY A 194 4.33 20.73 -6.01
N PRO A 195 4.64 21.64 -6.97
CA PRO A 195 3.61 22.27 -7.79
C PRO A 195 2.89 21.27 -8.70
N ALA A 196 1.65 21.58 -9.08
CA ALA A 196 0.84 20.75 -9.97
C ALA A 196 1.56 20.35 -11.27
N SER A 197 2.44 21.19 -11.81
CA SER A 197 3.26 20.88 -12.99
C SER A 197 4.17 19.67 -12.80
N ARG A 198 4.69 19.43 -11.58
CA ARG A 198 5.48 18.25 -11.21
C ARG A 198 4.61 16.99 -11.14
N LEU A 199 3.35 17.11 -10.73
CA LEU A 199 2.46 15.96 -10.53
C LEU A 199 1.73 15.51 -11.81
N ARG A 200 1.51 16.42 -12.77
CA ARG A 200 0.81 16.11 -14.05
C ARG A 200 1.41 14.94 -14.86
N PRO A 201 2.74 14.74 -14.94
CA PRO A 201 3.32 13.56 -15.59
C PRO A 201 2.85 12.24 -14.97
N TYR A 202 2.74 12.16 -13.64
CA TYR A 202 2.23 10.97 -12.93
C TYR A 202 0.75 10.73 -13.22
N LEU A 203 -0.03 11.79 -13.31
CA LEU A 203 -1.45 11.71 -13.68
C LEU A 203 -1.61 11.03 -15.05
N ALA A 204 -0.81 11.45 -16.03
CA ALA A 204 -0.81 10.87 -17.37
C ALA A 204 -0.32 9.41 -17.40
N LEU A 205 0.60 9.01 -16.51
CA LEU A 205 1.04 7.62 -16.37
C LEU A 205 -0.10 6.73 -15.86
N GLY A 206 -0.82 7.18 -14.82
CA GLY A 206 -1.98 6.47 -14.27
C GLY A 206 -3.13 6.35 -15.28
N ASP A 207 -3.44 7.43 -16.00
CA ASP A 207 -4.50 7.44 -17.02
C ASP A 207 -4.25 6.47 -18.17
N ARG A 208 -2.97 6.21 -18.49
CA ARG A 208 -2.59 5.18 -19.47
C ARG A 208 -2.55 3.77 -18.86
N ALA A 209 -2.24 3.64 -17.57
CA ALA A 209 -2.17 2.36 -16.87
C ALA A 209 -3.55 1.71 -16.72
N VAL A 210 -4.57 2.47 -16.30
CA VAL A 210 -5.94 1.95 -16.10
C VAL A 210 -6.50 1.15 -17.30
N PRO A 211 -6.52 1.69 -18.53
CA PRO A 211 -7.00 0.93 -19.69
C PRO A 211 -6.05 -0.21 -20.10
N ARG A 212 -4.74 -0.12 -19.82
CA ARG A 212 -3.80 -1.24 -20.07
C ARG A 212 -4.11 -2.44 -19.18
N VAL A 213 -4.33 -2.19 -17.89
CA VAL A 213 -4.72 -3.22 -16.92
C VAL A 213 -6.07 -3.81 -17.31
N THR A 214 -7.06 -2.97 -17.62
CA THR A 214 -8.42 -3.41 -17.99
C THR A 214 -8.46 -4.33 -19.23
N ARG A 215 -7.56 -4.13 -20.20
CA ARG A 215 -7.46 -5.02 -21.38
C ARG A 215 -6.99 -6.43 -21.06
N VAL A 216 -6.34 -6.63 -19.90
CA VAL A 216 -5.86 -7.95 -19.46
C VAL A 216 -6.74 -8.47 -18.34
N TRP A 217 -6.87 -7.72 -17.24
CA TRP A 217 -7.68 -8.07 -16.09
C TRP A 217 -9.14 -7.71 -16.32
N THR A 218 -9.89 -8.64 -16.92
CA THR A 218 -11.30 -8.44 -17.29
C THR A 218 -12.26 -8.61 -16.11
N VAL A 219 -11.76 -8.81 -14.90
CA VAL A 219 -12.60 -8.84 -13.69
C VAL A 219 -13.02 -7.41 -13.36
N PRO A 220 -14.30 -7.14 -13.09
CA PRO A 220 -14.73 -5.80 -12.71
C PRO A 220 -14.00 -5.30 -11.45
N TRP A 221 -13.27 -4.20 -11.60
CA TRP A 221 -12.62 -3.44 -10.53
C TRP A 221 -12.94 -1.96 -10.72
N LYS A 222 -12.54 -1.08 -9.81
CA LYS A 222 -12.92 0.35 -9.87
C LYS A 222 -12.34 1.13 -11.05
N GLN A 223 -11.33 0.61 -11.73
CA GLN A 223 -10.65 1.28 -12.85
C GLN A 223 -10.17 2.69 -12.48
N ARG A 224 -9.71 2.83 -11.24
CA ARG A 224 -9.25 4.09 -10.67
C ARG A 224 -8.02 3.88 -9.83
N LEU A 225 -7.12 4.85 -9.85
CA LEU A 225 -5.83 4.81 -9.16
C LEU A 225 -5.63 6.04 -8.29
N VAL A 226 -5.02 5.85 -7.13
CA VAL A 226 -4.48 6.92 -6.32
C VAL A 226 -2.96 6.76 -6.27
N LEU A 227 -2.24 7.70 -6.88
CA LEU A 227 -0.77 7.76 -6.84
C LEU A 227 -0.34 8.74 -5.75
N VAL A 228 0.61 8.34 -4.90
CA VAL A 228 1.21 9.19 -3.87
C VAL A 228 2.66 9.48 -4.28
N VAL A 229 3.01 10.76 -4.42
CA VAL A 229 4.30 11.22 -4.93
C VAL A 229 4.99 12.10 -3.87
N PRO A 230 5.68 11.49 -2.89
CA PRO A 230 6.45 12.23 -1.90
C PRO A 230 7.63 12.98 -2.54
N ALA A 231 8.24 13.92 -1.81
CA ALA A 231 9.43 14.63 -2.26
C ALA A 231 10.69 13.75 -2.15
N THR A 232 10.75 12.86 -1.16
CA THR A 232 11.93 12.03 -0.85
C THR A 232 11.57 10.55 -0.61
N ALA A 233 12.60 9.68 -0.66
CA ALA A 233 12.45 8.26 -0.31
C ALA A 233 12.16 8.06 1.20
N ALA A 234 12.69 8.94 2.07
CA ALA A 234 12.39 8.90 3.50
C ALA A 234 10.89 9.13 3.77
N GLN A 235 10.29 10.10 3.09
CA GLN A 235 8.85 10.34 3.16
C GLN A 235 8.03 9.18 2.59
N MET A 236 8.49 8.53 1.53
CA MET A 236 7.87 7.28 1.08
C MET A 236 7.88 6.22 2.18
N ALA A 237 9.02 6.05 2.86
CA ALA A 237 9.15 5.07 3.94
C ALA A 237 8.20 5.39 5.10
N GLU A 238 8.11 6.66 5.52
CA GLU A 238 7.16 7.12 6.54
C GLU A 238 5.70 6.82 6.18
N GLN A 239 5.30 7.08 4.93
CA GLN A 239 3.95 6.78 4.43
C GLN A 239 3.64 5.27 4.45
N LEU A 240 4.66 4.42 4.27
CA LEU A 240 4.54 2.96 4.29
C LEU A 240 4.76 2.37 5.69
N GLY A 241 5.10 3.19 6.70
CA GLY A 241 5.50 2.70 8.03
C GLY A 241 6.74 1.80 7.99
N GLN A 242 7.67 2.07 7.08
CA GLN A 242 8.90 1.30 6.86
C GLN A 242 10.14 2.11 7.19
N ASP A 243 11.26 1.42 7.42
CA ASP A 243 12.57 2.05 7.52
C ASP A 243 13.00 2.63 6.15
N PRO A 244 13.67 3.80 6.11
CA PRO A 244 14.11 4.41 4.84
C PRO A 244 14.95 3.49 3.94
N GLY A 245 15.79 2.63 4.52
CA GLY A 245 16.61 1.68 3.75
C GLY A 245 15.81 0.57 3.06
N ALA A 246 14.59 0.28 3.53
CA ALA A 246 13.75 -0.78 2.96
C ALA A 246 13.14 -0.41 1.61
N VAL A 247 13.00 0.89 1.31
CA VAL A 247 12.36 1.39 0.08
C VAL A 247 13.34 1.86 -0.99
N ASP A 248 14.65 1.89 -0.70
CA ASP A 248 15.68 2.53 -1.53
C ASP A 248 15.80 1.96 -2.95
N GLN A 249 15.53 0.66 -3.12
CA GLN A 249 15.67 -0.03 -4.41
C GLN A 249 14.36 -0.09 -5.20
N VAL A 250 13.24 0.26 -4.57
CA VAL A 250 11.91 0.05 -5.12
C VAL A 250 11.40 1.33 -5.76
N ALA A 251 10.93 1.27 -7.02
CA ALA A 251 10.46 2.44 -7.77
C ALA A 251 9.05 2.89 -7.36
N ALA A 252 8.20 1.95 -6.95
CA ALA A 252 6.88 2.19 -6.42
C ALA A 252 6.41 0.98 -5.58
N VAL A 253 5.41 1.20 -4.73
CA VAL A 253 4.75 0.15 -3.94
C VAL A 253 3.24 0.39 -3.95
N THR A 254 2.47 -0.67 -4.14
CA THR A 254 1.03 -0.67 -3.87
C THR A 254 0.77 -1.04 -2.41
N ASP A 255 0.18 -0.12 -1.65
CA ASP A 255 -0.11 -0.26 -0.22
C ASP A 255 -1.59 0.02 0.09
N GLY A 256 -2.18 -0.78 0.99
CA GLY A 256 -3.51 -0.51 1.53
C GLY A 256 -4.03 -1.65 2.41
N PRO A 257 -5.03 -1.38 3.26
CA PRO A 257 -5.60 -2.40 4.14
C PRO A 257 -6.45 -3.39 3.34
N PHE A 258 -6.47 -4.65 3.82
CA PHE A 258 -7.48 -5.63 3.41
C PHE A 258 -8.67 -5.56 4.36
N ASP A 259 -9.88 -5.68 3.81
CA ASP A 259 -11.11 -5.80 4.59
C ASP A 259 -11.27 -7.23 5.17
N SER A 260 -12.35 -7.45 5.91
CA SER A 260 -12.65 -8.77 6.50
C SER A 260 -12.89 -9.88 5.48
N THR A 261 -13.06 -9.53 4.20
CA THR A 261 -13.18 -10.49 3.09
C THR A 261 -11.84 -10.76 2.41
N GLY A 262 -10.73 -10.18 2.91
CA GLY A 262 -9.40 -10.35 2.34
C GLY A 262 -9.16 -9.50 1.09
N ARG A 263 -10.00 -8.48 0.81
CA ARG A 263 -9.89 -7.62 -0.37
C ARG A 263 -9.43 -6.22 -0.01
N ALA A 264 -8.61 -5.63 -0.86
CA ALA A 264 -8.21 -4.25 -0.71
C ALA A 264 -9.26 -3.30 -1.31
N GLY A 265 -9.49 -2.16 -0.66
CA GLY A 265 -10.45 -1.16 -1.14
C GLY A 265 -9.96 0.27 -1.06
N ALA A 266 -8.70 0.48 -0.67
CA ALA A 266 -8.17 1.81 -0.39
C ALA A 266 -6.68 1.92 -0.72
N ASP A 267 -6.29 1.25 -1.80
CA ASP A 267 -4.90 1.16 -2.21
C ASP A 267 -4.34 2.50 -2.68
N ARG A 268 -3.06 2.70 -2.39
CA ARG A 268 -2.23 3.81 -2.81
C ARG A 268 -1.01 3.25 -3.51
N VAL A 269 -0.68 3.78 -4.67
CA VAL A 269 0.57 3.49 -5.34
C VAL A 269 1.55 4.59 -4.93
N VAL A 270 2.44 4.28 -3.99
CA VAL A 270 3.43 5.22 -3.46
C VAL A 270 4.69 5.16 -4.30
N ILE A 271 5.07 6.29 -4.89
CA ILE A 271 6.23 6.40 -5.79
C ILE A 271 7.49 6.71 -4.99
N ASN A 272 8.60 6.03 -5.27
CA ASN A 272 9.92 6.45 -4.84
C ASN A 272 10.47 7.51 -5.82
N PRO A 273 10.50 8.80 -5.47
CA PRO A 273 10.86 9.84 -6.42
C PRO A 273 12.29 9.69 -6.96
N LYS A 274 13.23 9.16 -6.16
CA LYS A 274 14.63 8.98 -6.56
C LYS A 274 14.79 7.81 -7.53
N ALA A 275 14.28 6.63 -7.17
CA ALA A 275 14.38 5.46 -8.04
C ALA A 275 13.57 5.64 -9.33
N PHE A 276 12.39 6.26 -9.24
CA PHE A 276 11.51 6.52 -10.38
C PHE A 276 12.10 7.52 -11.38
N ALA A 277 12.83 8.54 -10.91
CA ALA A 277 13.49 9.51 -11.77
C ALA A 277 14.64 8.91 -12.60
N ASN A 278 15.26 7.82 -12.12
CA ASN A 278 16.32 7.11 -12.86
C ASN A 278 15.78 6.27 -14.03
N LEU A 279 14.47 6.07 -14.10
CA LEU A 279 13.83 5.32 -15.18
C LEU A 279 13.58 6.21 -16.40
N GLN A 280 13.78 5.66 -17.59
CA GLN A 280 13.28 6.28 -18.82
C GLN A 280 11.75 6.28 -18.83
N ALA A 281 11.13 7.16 -19.63
CA ALA A 281 9.67 7.30 -19.70
C ALA A 281 8.91 5.97 -19.93
N ARG A 282 9.48 5.04 -20.72
CA ARG A 282 8.90 3.69 -20.90
C ARG A 282 8.93 2.88 -19.61
N GLY A 283 10.06 2.89 -18.88
CA GLY A 283 10.20 2.19 -17.59
C GLY A 283 9.26 2.77 -16.53
N GLN A 284 9.11 4.09 -16.47
CA GLN A 284 8.14 4.75 -15.60
C GLN A 284 6.70 4.27 -15.87
N GLN A 285 6.33 4.15 -17.15
CA GLN A 285 5.02 3.61 -17.52
C GLN A 285 4.87 2.13 -17.17
N VAL A 286 5.93 1.32 -17.32
CA VAL A 286 5.92 -0.10 -16.91
C VAL A 286 5.62 -0.19 -15.42
N VAL A 287 6.36 0.55 -14.58
CA VAL A 287 6.18 0.54 -13.12
C VAL A 287 4.76 0.93 -12.74
N VAL A 288 4.24 2.07 -13.21
CA VAL A 288 2.86 2.48 -12.85
C VAL A 288 1.80 1.49 -13.34
N THR A 289 2.04 0.82 -14.48
CA THR A 289 1.11 -0.19 -15.02
C THR A 289 1.19 -1.51 -14.22
N HIS A 290 2.39 -1.88 -13.77
CA HIS A 290 2.61 -3.00 -12.86
C HIS A 290 1.86 -2.77 -11.55
N GLU A 291 2.05 -1.63 -10.88
CA GLU A 291 1.35 -1.30 -9.63
C GLU A 291 -0.17 -1.25 -9.78
N ALA A 292 -0.65 -0.64 -10.88
CA ALA A 292 -2.07 -0.63 -11.19
C ALA A 292 -2.66 -2.04 -11.36
N THR A 293 -1.84 -3.02 -11.75
CA THR A 293 -2.25 -4.43 -11.83
C THR A 293 -2.48 -5.00 -10.43
N HIS A 294 -1.62 -4.69 -9.46
CA HIS A 294 -1.85 -5.07 -8.06
C HIS A 294 -3.12 -4.45 -7.50
N VAL A 295 -3.40 -3.17 -7.74
CA VAL A 295 -4.66 -2.52 -7.30
C VAL A 295 -5.89 -3.27 -7.83
N ALA A 296 -5.88 -3.65 -9.12
CA ALA A 296 -6.99 -4.39 -9.73
C ALA A 296 -7.12 -5.81 -9.17
N ILE A 297 -6.01 -6.51 -8.95
CA ILE A 297 -6.00 -7.86 -8.39
C ILE A 297 -6.47 -7.84 -6.93
N ARG A 298 -5.83 -7.05 -6.07
CA ARG A 298 -6.09 -7.01 -4.63
C ARG A 298 -7.53 -6.61 -4.28
N SER A 299 -8.17 -5.81 -5.14
CA SER A 299 -9.59 -5.45 -4.97
C SER A 299 -10.59 -6.53 -5.43
N THR A 300 -10.12 -7.58 -6.11
CA THR A 300 -10.98 -8.61 -6.73
C THR A 300 -10.64 -10.04 -6.32
N THR A 301 -9.60 -10.23 -5.49
CA THR A 301 -9.17 -11.53 -4.96
C THR A 301 -9.12 -11.50 -3.43
N ASP A 302 -9.40 -12.62 -2.77
CA ASP A 302 -9.56 -12.68 -1.30
C ASP A 302 -8.46 -13.47 -0.57
N ARG A 303 -7.46 -13.98 -1.30
CA ARG A 303 -6.33 -14.71 -0.73
C ARG A 303 -5.06 -14.50 -1.57
N PRO A 304 -3.87 -14.71 -0.98
CA PRO A 304 -2.62 -14.56 -1.70
C PRO A 304 -2.42 -15.67 -2.74
N VAL A 305 -1.57 -15.38 -3.72
CA VAL A 305 -0.98 -16.34 -4.65
C VAL A 305 0.54 -16.35 -4.45
N PRO A 306 1.28 -17.37 -4.94
CA PRO A 306 2.74 -17.36 -4.90
C PRO A 306 3.31 -16.13 -5.61
N LEU A 307 4.44 -15.60 -5.12
CA LEU A 307 5.03 -14.35 -5.64
C LEU A 307 5.32 -14.41 -7.14
N TRP A 308 5.76 -15.55 -7.68
CA TRP A 308 6.00 -15.67 -9.12
C TRP A 308 4.73 -15.43 -9.95
N LEU A 309 3.55 -15.78 -9.42
CA LEU A 309 2.27 -15.57 -10.10
C LEU A 309 1.82 -14.12 -9.96
N SER A 310 1.94 -13.53 -8.76
CA SER A 310 1.61 -12.13 -8.48
C SER A 310 2.48 -11.16 -9.31
N GLU A 311 3.80 -11.23 -9.11
CA GLU A 311 4.78 -10.34 -9.74
C GLU A 311 4.86 -10.60 -11.25
N GLY A 312 4.84 -11.87 -11.66
CA GLY A 312 4.85 -12.21 -13.08
C GLY A 312 3.63 -11.68 -13.83
N MET A 313 2.45 -11.65 -13.19
CA MET A 313 1.22 -11.11 -13.79
C MET A 313 1.32 -9.59 -13.94
N ALA A 314 1.78 -8.90 -12.90
CA ALA A 314 1.98 -7.46 -12.93
C ALA A 314 3.04 -7.05 -13.97
N ASP A 315 4.15 -7.78 -14.07
CA ASP A 315 5.16 -7.59 -15.13
C ASP A 315 4.63 -7.91 -16.52
N PHE A 316 3.80 -8.95 -16.67
CA PHE A 316 3.20 -9.28 -17.96
C PHE A 316 2.36 -8.10 -18.47
N VAL A 317 1.52 -7.53 -17.62
CA VAL A 317 0.70 -6.36 -17.97
C VAL A 317 1.57 -5.12 -18.19
N GLY A 318 2.58 -4.90 -17.34
CA GLY A 318 3.50 -3.76 -17.43
C GLY A 318 4.29 -3.74 -18.74
N TYR A 319 4.90 -4.87 -19.13
CA TYR A 319 5.75 -4.98 -20.32
C TYR A 319 4.99 -5.16 -21.64
N ARG A 320 3.71 -5.56 -21.60
CA ARG A 320 2.94 -5.96 -22.80
C ARG A 320 3.04 -4.99 -23.97
N ASP A 321 2.96 -3.68 -23.70
CA ASP A 321 2.87 -2.64 -24.73
C ASP A 321 4.18 -1.83 -24.88
N VAL A 322 5.31 -2.34 -24.36
CA VAL A 322 6.61 -1.62 -24.36
C VAL A 322 7.37 -1.73 -25.69
N GLY A 323 7.05 -2.75 -26.50
CA GLY A 323 7.66 -2.97 -27.81
C GLY A 323 9.14 -3.40 -27.74
N VAL A 324 9.53 -4.09 -26.66
CA VAL A 324 10.89 -4.61 -26.45
C VAL A 324 10.85 -6.14 -26.45
N SER A 325 11.85 -6.77 -27.05
CA SER A 325 11.92 -8.23 -27.14
C SER A 325 12.09 -8.89 -25.76
N LYS A 326 11.61 -10.13 -25.65
CA LYS A 326 11.76 -10.92 -24.42
C LYS A 326 13.22 -11.14 -24.04
N GLN A 327 14.06 -11.32 -25.05
CA GLN A 327 15.50 -11.52 -24.88
C GLN A 327 16.17 -10.29 -24.25
N LEU A 328 15.74 -9.08 -24.62
CA LEU A 328 16.32 -7.87 -24.05
C LEU A 328 15.84 -7.63 -22.62
N ILE A 329 14.53 -7.79 -22.34
CA ILE A 329 13.98 -7.62 -20.99
C ILE A 329 14.57 -8.65 -20.03
N ALA A 330 14.69 -9.91 -20.46
CA ALA A 330 15.17 -11.02 -19.64
C ALA A 330 16.66 -11.33 -19.78
N ALA A 331 17.46 -10.40 -20.32
CA ALA A 331 18.88 -10.65 -20.62
C ALA A 331 19.66 -11.21 -19.42
N ALA A 332 19.49 -10.63 -18.23
CA ALA A 332 20.18 -11.07 -17.02
C ALA A 332 19.82 -12.51 -16.61
N LEU A 333 18.56 -12.93 -16.80
CA LEU A 333 18.14 -14.31 -16.57
C LEU A 333 18.71 -15.24 -17.64
N LEU A 334 18.62 -14.85 -18.92
CA LEU A 334 19.08 -15.66 -20.03
C LEU A 334 20.60 -15.88 -20.01
N ASP A 335 21.38 -14.90 -19.52
CA ASP A 335 22.81 -15.06 -19.24
C ASP A 335 23.06 -16.20 -18.24
N ARG A 336 22.27 -16.28 -17.16
CA ARG A 336 22.36 -17.37 -16.19
C ARG A 336 21.97 -18.71 -16.80
N VAL A 337 20.92 -18.74 -17.63
CA VAL A 337 20.50 -19.95 -18.35
C VAL A 337 21.62 -20.45 -19.27
N ARG A 338 22.24 -19.56 -20.06
CA ARG A 338 23.39 -19.88 -20.93
C ARG A 338 24.59 -20.43 -20.16
N ALA A 339 24.83 -19.90 -18.96
CA ALA A 339 25.91 -20.35 -18.08
C ALA A 339 25.60 -21.64 -17.31
N GLY A 340 24.45 -22.29 -17.53
CA GLY A 340 24.02 -23.47 -16.76
C GLY A 340 23.64 -23.15 -15.30
N LYS A 341 23.43 -21.87 -14.97
CA LYS A 341 23.09 -21.34 -13.64
C LYS A 341 21.66 -20.77 -13.59
N GLY A 342 20.81 -21.15 -14.54
CA GLY A 342 19.41 -20.77 -14.60
C GLY A 342 18.57 -21.48 -13.52
N PRO A 343 17.28 -21.09 -13.38
CA PRO A 343 16.39 -21.72 -12.42
C PRO A 343 16.13 -23.21 -12.77
N THR A 344 15.79 -24.00 -11.75
CA THR A 344 15.38 -25.41 -11.88
C THR A 344 13.93 -25.65 -11.46
N ALA A 345 13.28 -24.65 -10.89
CA ALA A 345 11.87 -24.64 -10.51
C ALA A 345 11.31 -23.22 -10.68
N LEU A 346 9.98 -23.08 -10.58
CA LEU A 346 9.36 -21.75 -10.52
C LEU A 346 9.90 -20.98 -9.29
N PRO A 347 10.09 -19.65 -9.39
CA PRO A 347 10.60 -18.85 -8.28
C PRO A 347 9.75 -19.00 -7.01
N SER A 348 10.41 -19.27 -5.89
CA SER A 348 9.82 -19.31 -4.55
C SER A 348 9.85 -17.92 -3.91
N ALA A 349 9.18 -17.75 -2.77
CA ALA A 349 9.23 -16.49 -2.04
C ALA A 349 10.65 -16.07 -1.64
N ALA A 350 11.54 -17.03 -1.34
CA ALA A 350 12.93 -16.76 -0.97
C ALA A 350 13.76 -16.16 -2.12
N ASP A 351 13.35 -16.39 -3.38
CA ASP A 351 14.06 -15.87 -4.57
C ASP A 351 13.78 -14.38 -4.82
N PHE A 352 12.79 -13.81 -4.12
CA PHE A 352 12.45 -12.38 -4.15
C PHE A 352 13.02 -11.61 -2.94
N ASP A 353 13.74 -12.28 -2.04
CA ASP A 353 14.37 -11.64 -0.89
C ASP A 353 15.69 -10.96 -1.32
N PRO A 354 15.76 -9.61 -1.29
CA PRO A 354 16.94 -8.86 -1.72
C PRO A 354 18.15 -9.08 -0.79
N SER A 355 17.94 -9.59 0.43
CA SER A 355 19.04 -9.95 1.34
C SER A 355 19.74 -11.26 0.94
N ARG A 356 19.09 -12.09 0.11
CA ARG A 356 19.57 -13.43 -0.26
C ARG A 356 20.13 -13.51 -1.67
N SER A 357 19.64 -12.69 -2.60
CA SER A 357 20.09 -12.75 -4.00
C SER A 357 19.82 -11.46 -4.78
N THR A 358 20.39 -11.37 -5.99
CA THR A 358 19.92 -10.41 -7.00
C THR A 358 18.54 -10.84 -7.47
N ILE A 359 17.50 -10.05 -7.22
CA ILE A 359 16.12 -10.49 -7.45
C ILE A 359 15.63 -10.25 -8.89
N ALA A 360 16.27 -9.38 -9.67
CA ALA A 360 15.84 -9.10 -11.05
C ALA A 360 15.68 -10.36 -11.92
N PRO A 361 16.62 -11.34 -11.93
CA PRO A 361 16.41 -12.62 -12.61
C PRO A 361 15.15 -13.40 -12.16
N SER A 362 14.74 -13.30 -10.89
CA SER A 362 13.54 -13.96 -10.36
C SER A 362 12.27 -13.32 -10.92
N TYR A 363 12.22 -11.99 -11.03
CA TYR A 363 11.14 -11.26 -11.72
C TYR A 363 11.09 -11.65 -13.20
N ASN A 364 12.23 -11.67 -13.89
CA ASN A 364 12.29 -12.11 -15.28
C ASN A 364 11.81 -13.56 -15.45
N ALA A 365 12.09 -14.44 -14.50
CA ALA A 365 11.67 -15.83 -14.51
C ALA A 365 10.15 -15.95 -14.34
N ALA A 366 9.60 -15.26 -13.35
CA ALA A 366 8.17 -15.13 -13.11
C ALA A 366 7.42 -14.57 -14.32
N TRP A 367 7.90 -13.46 -14.89
CA TRP A 367 7.37 -12.85 -16.10
C TRP A 367 7.37 -13.82 -17.29
N LEU A 368 8.48 -14.53 -17.53
CA LEU A 368 8.56 -15.50 -18.62
C LEU A 368 7.66 -16.73 -18.37
N ALA A 369 7.40 -17.11 -17.12
CA ALA A 369 6.41 -18.14 -16.79
C ALA A 369 5.00 -17.68 -17.19
N ILE A 370 4.61 -16.45 -16.86
CA ILE A 370 3.30 -15.90 -17.27
C ILE A 370 3.20 -15.77 -18.80
N ASN A 371 4.25 -15.31 -19.47
CA ASN A 371 4.28 -15.31 -20.94
C ASN A 371 4.07 -16.72 -21.49
N ARG A 372 4.66 -17.75 -20.87
CA ARG A 372 4.49 -19.13 -21.30
C ARG A 372 3.06 -19.63 -21.13
N ILE A 373 2.39 -19.26 -20.03
CA ILE A 373 0.95 -19.54 -19.86
C ILE A 373 0.15 -18.87 -20.98
N VAL A 374 0.43 -17.60 -21.28
CA VAL A 374 -0.27 -16.87 -22.34
C VAL A 374 -0.04 -17.46 -23.73
N GLU A 375 1.18 -17.88 -24.04
CA GLU A 375 1.50 -18.54 -25.32
C GLU A 375 0.75 -19.87 -25.50
N ARG A 376 0.59 -20.64 -24.41
CA ARG A 376 -0.04 -21.96 -24.44
C ARG A 376 -1.56 -21.91 -24.35
N PHE A 377 -2.09 -21.00 -23.55
CA PHE A 377 -3.49 -21.02 -23.11
C PHE A 377 -4.24 -19.70 -23.34
N GLY A 378 -3.54 -18.63 -23.69
CA GLY A 378 -4.10 -17.30 -23.91
C GLY A 378 -4.38 -16.51 -22.63
N ILE A 379 -4.60 -15.21 -22.79
CA ILE A 379 -4.90 -14.27 -21.69
C ILE A 379 -6.17 -14.65 -20.91
N PRO A 380 -7.30 -15.05 -21.55
CA PRO A 380 -8.49 -15.42 -20.79
C PRO A 380 -8.25 -16.60 -19.83
N ALA A 381 -7.42 -17.58 -20.23
CA ALA A 381 -7.06 -18.68 -19.35
C ALA A 381 -6.13 -18.24 -18.22
N LEU A 382 -5.17 -17.34 -18.47
CA LEU A 382 -4.33 -16.74 -17.42
C LEU A 382 -5.17 -16.05 -16.33
N VAL A 383 -6.14 -15.22 -16.73
CA VAL A 383 -7.00 -14.52 -15.77
C VAL A 383 -7.84 -15.52 -14.96
N ARG A 384 -8.44 -16.53 -15.62
CA ARG A 384 -9.16 -17.59 -14.89
C ARG A 384 -8.25 -18.34 -13.93
N PHE A 385 -7.05 -18.71 -14.37
CA PHE A 385 -6.06 -19.44 -13.57
C PHE A 385 -5.68 -18.65 -12.31
N TYR A 386 -5.34 -17.36 -12.48
CA TYR A 386 -5.02 -16.48 -11.36
C TYR A 386 -6.20 -16.40 -10.38
N ARG A 387 -7.41 -16.14 -10.88
CA ARG A 387 -8.60 -16.03 -10.02
C ARG A 387 -8.88 -17.33 -9.28
N THR A 388 -8.80 -18.48 -9.93
CA THR A 388 -9.02 -19.77 -9.27
C THR A 388 -8.00 -19.97 -8.15
N ALA A 389 -6.71 -19.72 -8.40
CA ALA A 389 -5.68 -19.77 -7.36
C ALA A 389 -5.96 -18.78 -6.20
N ALA A 390 -6.54 -17.62 -6.51
CA ALA A 390 -6.78 -16.53 -5.57
C ALA A 390 -8.22 -16.44 -4.99
N THR A 391 -9.08 -17.44 -5.25
CA THR A 391 -10.48 -17.44 -4.74
C THR A 391 -11.05 -18.84 -4.45
N SER A 392 -10.43 -19.92 -4.92
CA SER A 392 -10.91 -21.30 -4.71
C SER A 392 -9.91 -22.09 -3.86
N PRO A 393 -10.24 -22.45 -2.60
CA PRO A 393 -9.31 -23.19 -1.77
C PRO A 393 -9.27 -24.65 -2.23
N ASP A 394 -8.09 -25.27 -2.22
CA ASP A 394 -8.02 -26.72 -2.31
C ASP A 394 -8.59 -27.30 -0.99
N PRO A 395 -9.65 -28.15 -1.06
CA PRO A 395 -10.29 -28.70 0.14
C PRO A 395 -9.35 -29.59 0.96
N ASN A 396 -8.21 -30.02 0.40
CA ASN A 396 -7.23 -30.87 1.07
C ASN A 396 -5.99 -30.09 1.56
N ALA A 397 -5.92 -28.79 1.30
CA ALA A 397 -4.78 -27.95 1.70
C ALA A 397 -5.00 -27.27 3.06
N ALA A 398 -3.90 -26.85 3.68
CA ALA A 398 -3.98 -25.99 4.84
C ALA A 398 -4.67 -24.66 4.48
N PRO A 399 -5.47 -24.06 5.39
CA PRO A 399 -6.03 -22.74 5.16
C PRO A 399 -4.95 -21.72 4.79
N GLY A 400 -5.11 -21.07 3.64
CA GLY A 400 -4.18 -20.04 3.17
C GLY A 400 -2.94 -20.55 2.41
N ASP A 401 -2.84 -21.84 2.08
CA ASP A 401 -1.74 -22.37 1.27
C ASP A 401 -1.86 -21.93 -0.21
N ALA A 402 -1.14 -20.87 -0.56
CA ALA A 402 -1.13 -20.29 -1.89
C ALA A 402 -0.56 -21.24 -2.96
N ASP A 403 0.43 -22.08 -2.59
CA ASP A 403 1.05 -23.02 -3.52
C ASP A 403 0.10 -24.17 -3.85
N ALA A 404 -0.56 -24.74 -2.84
CA ALA A 404 -1.55 -25.80 -3.06
C ALA A 404 -2.74 -25.32 -3.91
N ASN A 405 -3.27 -24.11 -3.64
CA ASN A 405 -4.34 -23.52 -4.44
C ASN A 405 -3.92 -23.31 -5.90
N THR A 406 -2.66 -22.88 -6.12
CA THR A 406 -2.11 -22.68 -7.46
C THR A 406 -1.93 -24.02 -8.20
N GLN A 407 -1.46 -25.06 -7.50
CA GLN A 407 -1.37 -26.41 -8.07
C GLN A 407 -2.74 -26.98 -8.45
N ALA A 408 -3.77 -26.72 -7.64
CA ALA A 408 -5.15 -27.09 -7.97
C ALA A 408 -5.65 -26.32 -9.22
N ALA A 409 -5.36 -25.02 -9.32
CA ALA A 409 -5.71 -24.20 -10.48
C ALA A 409 -5.02 -24.65 -11.77
N PHE A 410 -3.77 -25.16 -11.70
CA PHE A 410 -3.09 -25.75 -12.86
C PHE A 410 -3.91 -26.90 -13.45
N ARG A 411 -4.42 -27.79 -12.58
CA ARG A 411 -5.20 -28.97 -12.99
C ARG A 411 -6.58 -28.58 -13.53
N SER A 412 -7.29 -27.70 -12.82
CA SER A 412 -8.68 -27.38 -13.13
C SER A 412 -8.85 -26.39 -14.28
N VAL A 413 -7.90 -25.46 -14.47
CA VAL A 413 -8.03 -24.38 -15.48
C VAL A 413 -7.11 -24.61 -16.67
N LEU A 414 -5.86 -25.02 -16.45
CA LEU A 414 -4.87 -25.18 -17.51
C LEU A 414 -4.77 -26.63 -18.00
N HIS A 415 -5.49 -27.55 -17.37
CA HIS A 415 -5.50 -28.99 -17.69
C HIS A 415 -4.09 -29.60 -17.76
N THR A 416 -3.20 -29.16 -16.86
CA THR A 416 -1.83 -29.67 -16.70
C THR A 416 -1.44 -29.71 -15.23
N SER A 417 -0.29 -30.31 -14.90
CA SER A 417 0.29 -30.21 -13.56
C SER A 417 1.32 -29.08 -13.52
N GLN A 418 1.53 -28.50 -12.33
CA GLN A 418 2.60 -27.51 -12.13
C GLN A 418 3.98 -28.08 -12.50
N ALA A 419 4.23 -29.36 -12.22
CA ALA A 419 5.49 -30.04 -12.58
C ALA A 419 5.68 -30.16 -14.10
N ALA A 420 4.62 -30.54 -14.83
CA ALA A 420 4.67 -30.61 -16.29
C ALA A 420 4.86 -29.21 -16.91
N PHE A 421 4.15 -28.21 -16.41
CA PHE A 421 4.33 -26.82 -16.82
C PHE A 421 5.75 -26.31 -16.54
N THR A 422 6.31 -26.61 -15.36
CA THR A 422 7.67 -26.20 -14.98
C THR A 422 8.69 -26.79 -15.95
N THR A 423 8.56 -28.06 -16.31
CA THR A 423 9.43 -28.70 -17.31
C THR A 423 9.35 -28.01 -18.67
N ASP A 424 8.13 -27.70 -19.16
CA ASP A 424 7.92 -26.97 -20.42
C ASP A 424 8.52 -25.56 -20.38
N TRP A 425 8.31 -24.84 -19.28
CA TRP A 425 8.84 -23.50 -19.06
C TRP A 425 10.37 -23.47 -19.02
N LEU A 426 11.01 -24.43 -18.36
CA LEU A 426 12.48 -24.55 -18.37
C LEU A 426 13.02 -24.79 -19.78
N GLY A 427 12.32 -25.61 -20.59
CA GLY A 427 12.62 -25.78 -22.02
C GLY A 427 12.50 -24.46 -22.80
N TYR A 428 11.44 -23.69 -22.54
CA TYR A 428 11.22 -22.37 -23.12
C TYR A 428 12.31 -21.35 -22.75
N LEU A 429 12.79 -21.35 -21.50
CA LEU A 429 13.93 -20.51 -21.11
C LEU A 429 15.19 -20.85 -21.90
N ARG A 430 15.48 -22.14 -22.10
CA ARG A 430 16.63 -22.59 -22.90
C ARG A 430 16.49 -22.19 -24.37
N SER A 431 15.29 -22.28 -24.95
CA SER A 431 15.07 -21.85 -26.33
C SER A 431 15.24 -20.34 -26.53
N LEU A 432 14.92 -19.53 -25.53
CA LEU A 432 15.17 -18.09 -25.57
C LEU A 432 16.65 -17.72 -25.36
N ALA A 433 17.40 -18.60 -24.69
CA ALA A 433 18.81 -18.43 -24.37
C ALA A 433 19.77 -18.97 -25.45
N ALA A 434 19.26 -19.83 -26.35
CA ALA A 434 19.96 -20.30 -27.54
C ALA A 434 20.12 -19.17 -28.56
#